data_AF-A0A0S4IQ02-F1
#
_entry.id   AF-A0A0S4IQ02-F1
#
_cell.length_a   1.000
_cell.length_b   1.000
_cell.length_c   1.000
_cell.angle_alpha   90.00
_cell.angle_beta   90.00
_cell.angle_gamma   90.00
#
_symmetry.space_group_name_H-M   'P 1'
#
loop_
_entity.id
_entity.type
_entity.pdbx_description
1 polymer ?
#
loop_
_entity_poly.entity_id
_entity_poly.type
_entity_poly.pdbx_seq_one_letter_code
_entity_poly.pdbx_strand_id
1 'polypeptide(L)'
;MLHRQRDSMPYNTSSRTLWRVPVTSVCARLHEDFLGDLKNRLQVHFRLSKAFVMIRKNIASIPGVYFPEGLVVGDVFACHFNAKGRTPRHMLTALTFLSRCQKDLREIMEYPTSTASGPIPAVDNVDCVPSPLLLVAGVASSIAHCGILGPAHLSSFSVISPGTTQSTFMCRTAYANKLPLALTWRAVDVARQQLAIQKRMPRNDSTAERERDYSFQPFAQVIQPGEAPNVSHAFTGDLL
;
A
#
# COMPACT_ATOMS: atom_id res chain seq x y z
N MET A 1 -35.71 -14.31 -21.02
CA MET A 1 -35.20 -12.94 -20.83
C MET A 1 -34.52 -12.86 -19.48
N LEU A 2 -33.19 -12.91 -19.46
CA LEU A 2 -32.40 -12.73 -18.23
C LEU A 2 -32.53 -11.28 -17.78
N HIS A 3 -33.13 -11.06 -16.62
CA HIS A 3 -33.11 -9.77 -15.93
C HIS A 3 -31.64 -9.39 -15.68
N ARG A 4 -31.10 -8.51 -16.51
CA ARG A 4 -29.94 -7.67 -16.15
C ARG A 4 -30.40 -6.84 -14.96
N GLN A 5 -30.22 -7.36 -13.75
CA GLN A 5 -30.20 -6.52 -12.56
C GLN A 5 -29.17 -5.43 -12.86
N ARG A 6 -29.64 -4.19 -12.99
CA ARG A 6 -28.78 -3.02 -12.87
C ARG A 6 -28.10 -3.21 -11.52
N ASP A 7 -26.81 -3.49 -11.52
CA ASP A 7 -25.95 -3.58 -10.35
C ASP A 7 -26.14 -2.29 -9.53
N SER A 8 -27.11 -2.32 -8.62
CA SER A 8 -27.36 -1.26 -7.66
C SER A 8 -26.06 -1.06 -6.89
N MET A 9 -25.64 0.20 -6.75
CA MET A 9 -24.45 0.61 -6.04
C MET A 9 -24.21 -0.28 -4.81
N PRO A 10 -23.06 -0.98 -4.69
CA PRO A 10 -22.82 -2.02 -3.68
C PRO A 10 -22.52 -1.41 -2.31
N TYR A 11 -23.15 -0.29 -1.98
CA TYR A 11 -22.95 0.46 -0.75
C TYR A 11 -24.32 0.79 -0.15
N ASN A 12 -25.26 -0.15 -0.17
CA ASN A 12 -26.45 -0.02 0.63
C ASN A 12 -26.06 -0.21 2.10
N THR A 13 -25.70 0.89 2.76
CA THR A 13 -25.29 0.94 4.17
C THR A 13 -26.41 0.52 5.12
N SER A 14 -27.66 0.56 4.66
CA SER A 14 -28.83 0.06 5.40
C SER A 14 -28.93 -1.47 5.37
N SER A 15 -28.24 -2.13 4.43
CA SER A 15 -28.18 -3.59 4.35
C SER A 15 -26.97 -4.11 5.14
N ARG A 16 -27.21 -5.06 6.06
CA ARG A 16 -26.13 -5.80 6.76
C ARG A 16 -25.51 -6.90 5.91
N THR A 17 -25.85 -6.96 4.63
CA THR A 17 -25.32 -7.94 3.68
C THR A 17 -23.89 -7.61 3.31
N LEU A 18 -23.01 -8.61 3.43
CA LEU A 18 -21.64 -8.52 2.95
C LEU A 18 -21.59 -8.64 1.43
N TRP A 19 -20.80 -7.78 0.79
CA TRP A 19 -20.54 -7.83 -0.64
C TRP A 19 -19.16 -8.42 -0.92
N ARG A 20 -19.09 -9.28 -1.94
CA ARG A 20 -17.85 -9.90 -2.42
C ARG A 20 -17.23 -9.04 -3.51
N VAL A 21 -16.01 -8.58 -3.27
CA VAL A 21 -15.29 -7.69 -4.20
C VAL A 21 -13.81 -8.04 -4.25
N PRO A 22 -13.14 -7.93 -5.40
CA PRO A 22 -11.68 -7.98 -5.44
C PRO A 22 -11.09 -6.80 -4.70
N VAL A 23 -10.11 -7.07 -3.85
CA VAL A 23 -9.42 -6.05 -3.03
C VAL A 23 -7.92 -6.29 -3.09
N THR A 24 -7.17 -5.21 -3.29
CA THR A 24 -5.74 -5.19 -2.97
C THR A 24 -5.58 -4.69 -1.55
N SER A 25 -4.99 -5.52 -0.70
CA SER A 25 -4.63 -5.17 0.67
C SER A 25 -3.16 -4.80 0.72
N VAL A 26 -2.86 -3.69 1.36
CA VAL A 26 -1.50 -3.20 1.60
C VAL A 26 -1.29 -3.19 3.11
N CYS A 27 -0.18 -3.77 3.54
CA CYS A 27 0.37 -3.56 4.87
C CYS A 27 1.73 -2.91 4.68
N ALA A 28 1.99 -1.80 5.33
CA ALA A 28 3.26 -1.10 5.20
C ALA A 28 3.78 -0.65 6.56
N ARG A 29 5.10 -0.58 6.65
CA ARG A 29 5.86 -0.29 7.86
C ARG A 29 6.86 0.81 7.58
N LEU A 30 6.88 1.83 8.42
CA LEU A 30 7.95 2.83 8.42
C LEU A 30 9.23 2.19 8.95
N HIS A 31 10.31 2.27 8.17
CA HIS A 31 11.57 1.61 8.46
C HIS A 31 12.39 2.38 9.51
N GLU A 32 13.32 1.72 10.20
CA GLU A 32 14.18 2.38 11.19
C GLU A 32 14.99 3.55 10.62
N ASP A 33 15.39 3.50 9.36
CA ASP A 33 16.12 4.60 8.70
C ASP A 33 15.28 5.90 8.65
N PHE A 34 13.96 5.77 8.54
CA PHE A 34 13.05 6.91 8.63
C PHE A 34 12.86 7.34 10.09
N LEU A 35 12.62 6.39 11.00
CA LEU A 35 12.31 6.71 12.40
C LEU A 35 13.50 7.33 13.14
N GLY A 36 14.72 6.93 12.81
CA GLY A 36 15.95 7.36 13.48
C GLY A 36 16.15 6.68 14.84
N ASP A 37 16.84 7.35 15.74
CA ASP A 37 17.13 6.81 17.07
C ASP A 37 15.86 6.68 17.92
N LEU A 38 15.47 5.43 18.19
CA LEU A 38 14.30 5.09 19.02
C LEU A 38 14.41 5.58 20.46
N LYS A 39 15.61 5.93 20.95
CA LYS A 39 15.79 6.56 22.26
C LYS A 39 15.24 7.99 22.28
N ASN A 40 15.27 8.70 21.15
CA ASN A 40 14.68 10.02 21.02
C ASN A 40 13.18 9.93 20.70
N ARG A 41 12.40 9.55 21.72
CA ARG A 41 10.95 9.34 21.60
C ARG A 41 10.19 10.53 21.01
N LEU A 42 10.63 11.76 21.31
CA LEU A 42 9.98 12.97 20.81
C LEU A 42 10.18 13.12 19.30
N GLN A 43 11.40 12.90 18.81
CA GLN A 43 11.70 12.94 17.38
C GLN A 43 10.96 11.83 16.62
N VAL A 44 10.95 10.60 17.17
CA VAL A 44 10.18 9.48 16.61
C VAL A 44 8.69 9.82 16.54
N HIS A 45 8.11 10.34 17.62
CA HIS A 45 6.71 10.75 17.64
C HIS A 45 6.39 11.82 16.59
N PHE A 46 7.25 12.82 16.44
CA PHE A 46 7.08 13.87 15.44
C PHE A 46 7.16 13.32 14.00
N ARG A 47 8.14 12.46 13.73
CA ARG A 47 8.30 11.81 12.41
C ARG A 47 7.13 10.90 12.08
N LEU A 48 6.70 10.07 13.02
CA LEU A 48 5.50 9.22 12.88
C LEU A 48 4.26 10.06 12.57
N SER A 49 4.03 11.12 13.35
CA SER A 49 2.87 11.99 13.17
C SER A 49 2.87 12.66 11.79
N LYS A 50 4.02 13.20 11.35
CA LYS A 50 4.17 13.75 9.99
C LYS A 50 3.90 12.71 8.91
N ALA A 51 4.49 11.52 9.04
CA ALA A 51 4.29 10.44 8.08
C ALA A 51 2.81 10.04 7.98
N PHE A 52 2.11 9.87 9.10
CA PHE A 52 0.70 9.50 9.08
C PHE A 52 -0.21 10.60 8.53
N VAL A 53 0.07 11.87 8.81
CA VAL A 53 -0.66 12.99 8.19
C VAL A 53 -0.49 12.97 6.67
N MET A 54 0.74 12.76 6.19
CA MET A 54 1.03 12.62 4.77
C MET A 54 0.32 11.40 4.15
N ILE A 55 0.43 10.22 4.77
CA ILE A 55 -0.21 8.98 4.30
C ILE A 55 -1.72 9.16 4.19
N ARG A 56 -2.36 9.76 5.21
CA ARG A 56 -3.80 10.06 5.20
C ARG A 56 -4.17 11.02 4.08
N LYS A 57 -3.37 12.07 3.85
CA LYS A 57 -3.56 13.01 2.73
C LYS A 57 -3.50 12.28 1.39
N ASN A 58 -2.53 11.38 1.20
CA ASN A 58 -2.38 10.60 -0.03
C ASN A 58 -3.56 9.65 -0.23
N ILE A 59 -3.98 8.92 0.81
CA ILE A 59 -5.14 8.00 0.74
C ILE A 59 -6.45 8.76 0.46
N ALA A 60 -6.66 9.92 1.08
CA ALA A 60 -7.88 10.70 0.90
C ALA A 60 -8.14 11.10 -0.56
N SER A 61 -7.09 11.16 -1.38
CA SER A 61 -7.18 11.48 -2.80
C SER A 61 -7.66 10.30 -3.67
N ILE A 62 -7.75 9.09 -3.11
CA ILE A 62 -8.00 7.85 -3.85
C ILE A 62 -9.43 7.34 -3.56
N PRO A 63 -10.35 7.44 -4.54
CA PRO A 63 -11.72 6.95 -4.35
C PRO A 63 -11.73 5.44 -4.13
N GLY A 64 -12.50 4.97 -3.15
CA GLY A 64 -12.70 3.53 -2.92
C GLY A 64 -11.64 2.85 -2.04
N VAL A 65 -10.68 3.62 -1.52
CA VAL A 65 -9.75 3.12 -0.49
C VAL A 65 -10.44 3.12 0.86
N TYR A 66 -10.27 2.02 1.57
CA TYR A 66 -10.64 1.90 2.97
C TYR A 66 -9.37 1.86 3.82
N PHE A 67 -9.23 2.88 4.67
CA PHE A 67 -8.13 3.05 5.62
C PHE A 67 -8.70 3.12 7.04
N PRO A 68 -8.89 1.97 7.69
CA PRO A 68 -9.37 1.96 9.06
C PRO A 68 -8.34 2.53 10.02
N GLU A 69 -8.76 3.47 10.86
CA GLU A 69 -7.92 4.00 11.93
C GLU A 69 -7.41 2.90 12.87
N GLY A 70 -8.20 1.84 13.07
CA GLY A 70 -7.83 0.68 13.89
C GLY A 70 -6.77 -0.25 13.29
N LEU A 71 -6.34 -0.06 12.03
CA LEU A 71 -5.21 -0.81 11.45
C LEU A 71 -3.90 -0.02 11.44
N VAL A 72 -3.82 1.09 12.17
CA VAL A 72 -2.55 1.78 12.46
C VAL A 72 -2.06 1.32 13.83
N VAL A 73 -0.93 0.61 13.86
CA VAL A 73 -0.31 0.09 15.10
C VAL A 73 1.17 0.45 15.09
N GLY A 74 1.56 1.44 15.89
CA GLY A 74 2.95 1.90 15.97
C GLY A 74 3.43 2.50 14.64
N ASP A 75 4.43 1.88 14.05
CA ASP A 75 5.05 2.21 12.76
C ASP A 75 4.39 1.49 11.57
N VAL A 76 3.35 0.69 11.81
CA VAL A 76 2.66 -0.11 10.80
C VAL A 76 1.28 0.47 10.49
N PHE A 77 0.90 0.44 9.22
CA PHE A 77 -0.47 0.72 8.78
C PHE A 77 -0.93 -0.28 7.72
N ALA A 78 -2.25 -0.44 7.60
CA ALA A 78 -2.84 -1.19 6.51
C ALA A 78 -4.02 -0.47 5.85
N CYS A 79 -4.18 -0.70 4.55
CA CYS A 79 -5.26 -0.14 3.74
C CYS A 79 -5.73 -1.13 2.67
N HIS A 80 -6.94 -0.88 2.16
CA HIS A 80 -7.60 -1.76 1.19
C HIS A 80 -8.09 -0.95 -0.01
N PHE A 81 -7.72 -1.37 -1.22
CA PHE A 81 -8.15 -0.77 -2.47
C PHE A 81 -9.20 -1.67 -3.12
N ASN A 82 -10.44 -1.17 -3.23
CA ASN A 82 -11.57 -1.94 -3.72
C ASN A 82 -11.73 -1.79 -5.24
N ALA A 83 -11.67 -2.90 -5.97
CA ALA A 83 -11.83 -2.94 -7.42
C ALA A 83 -13.22 -2.45 -7.90
N LYS A 84 -14.26 -2.59 -7.06
CA LYS A 84 -15.63 -2.36 -7.49
C LYS A 84 -15.98 -0.87 -7.53
N GLY A 85 -16.18 -0.37 -8.76
CA GLY A 85 -16.72 0.96 -9.06
C GLY A 85 -15.72 2.10 -8.93
N ARG A 86 -15.09 2.26 -7.76
CA ARG A 86 -14.31 3.46 -7.41
C ARG A 86 -12.81 3.34 -7.68
N THR A 87 -12.23 2.14 -7.62
CA THR A 87 -10.82 1.89 -7.91
C THR A 87 -10.63 0.71 -8.87
N PRO A 88 -11.11 0.77 -10.13
CA PRO A 88 -11.04 -0.37 -11.06
C PRO A 88 -9.60 -0.85 -11.32
N ARG A 89 -8.60 0.04 -11.19
CA ARG A 89 -7.17 -0.28 -11.25
C ARG A 89 -6.53 -0.40 -9.87
N HIS A 90 -7.25 -0.98 -8.91
CA HIS A 90 -6.90 -1.03 -7.49
C HIS A 90 -5.45 -1.46 -7.18
N MET A 91 -4.88 -2.38 -7.95
CA MET A 91 -3.51 -2.86 -7.74
C MET A 91 -2.48 -1.83 -8.20
N LEU A 92 -2.62 -1.28 -9.41
CA LEU A 92 -1.74 -0.19 -9.88
C LEU A 92 -1.89 1.06 -9.02
N THR A 93 -3.11 1.39 -8.59
CA THR A 93 -3.36 2.48 -7.66
C THR A 93 -2.64 2.26 -6.33
N ALA A 94 -2.64 1.03 -5.79
CA ALA A 94 -1.90 0.70 -4.58
C ALA A 94 -0.39 0.87 -4.73
N LEU A 95 0.19 0.44 -5.86
CA LEU A 95 1.62 0.62 -6.15
C LEU A 95 2.00 2.10 -6.30
N THR A 96 1.18 2.86 -7.03
CA THR A 96 1.38 4.31 -7.18
C THR A 96 1.28 5.02 -5.84
N PHE A 97 0.33 4.64 -4.99
CA PHE A 97 0.20 5.15 -3.63
C PHE A 97 1.45 4.89 -2.78
N LEU A 98 1.97 3.66 -2.80
CA LEU A 98 3.19 3.30 -2.06
C LEU A 98 4.40 4.09 -2.56
N SER A 99 4.55 4.24 -3.87
CA SER A 99 5.63 5.02 -4.45
C SER A 99 5.56 6.50 -4.08
N ARG A 100 4.35 7.10 -4.07
CA ARG A 100 4.15 8.47 -3.57
C ARG A 100 4.54 8.59 -2.10
N CYS A 101 4.11 7.65 -1.26
CA CYS A 101 4.48 7.65 0.15
C CYS A 101 6.01 7.57 0.32
N GLN A 102 6.69 6.71 -0.44
CA GLN A 102 8.15 6.61 -0.39
C GLN A 102 8.81 7.95 -0.78
N LYS A 103 8.34 8.59 -1.86
CA LYS A 103 8.84 9.89 -2.31
C LYS A 103 8.63 10.96 -1.24
N ASP A 104 7.41 11.09 -0.73
CA ASP A 104 7.07 12.12 0.26
C ASP A 104 7.84 11.91 1.59
N LEU A 105 8.11 10.65 1.98
CA LEU A 105 8.96 10.34 3.14
C LEU A 105 10.41 10.79 2.93
N ARG A 106 10.96 10.69 1.71
CA ARG A 106 12.30 11.22 1.39
C ARG A 106 12.31 12.73 1.53
N GLU A 107 11.29 13.41 1.01
CA GLU A 107 11.18 14.86 1.15
C GLU A 107 11.16 15.26 2.64
N ILE A 108 10.39 14.56 3.48
CA ILE A 108 10.39 14.80 4.95
C ILE A 108 11.78 14.65 5.58
N MET A 109 12.61 13.71 5.08
CA MET A 109 13.97 13.48 5.57
C MET A 109 14.98 14.51 5.07
N GLU A 110 14.80 14.98 3.83
CA GLU A 110 15.71 15.93 3.17
C GLU A 110 15.51 17.36 3.65
N TYR A 111 14.30 17.77 4.06
CA TYR A 111 14.06 19.09 4.64
C TYR A 111 14.74 19.20 6.02
N PRO A 112 15.89 19.90 6.14
CA PRO A 112 16.49 20.13 7.42
C PRO A 112 15.53 21.02 8.21
N THR A 113 15.33 20.72 9.49
CA THR A 113 14.66 21.64 10.41
C THR A 113 15.55 22.89 10.52
N SER A 114 15.34 23.84 9.61
CA SER A 114 16.17 25.01 9.38
C SER A 114 16.18 25.92 10.62
N THR A 115 17.08 25.62 11.57
CA THR A 115 17.34 26.43 12.77
C THR A 115 18.79 26.39 13.24
N ALA A 116 19.71 25.71 12.54
CA ALA A 116 21.14 25.73 12.87
C ALA A 116 21.97 26.19 11.66
N SER A 117 22.18 27.50 11.58
CA SER A 117 23.17 28.13 10.69
C SER A 117 24.57 27.80 11.18
N GLY A 118 25.23 26.83 10.54
CA GLY A 118 26.66 26.55 10.69
C GLY A 118 27.26 26.19 9.33
N PRO A 119 28.45 26.72 8.97
CA PRO A 119 29.09 26.42 7.70
C PRO A 119 29.52 24.95 7.65
N ILE A 120 29.04 24.21 6.65
CA ILE A 120 29.37 22.81 6.42
C ILE A 120 30.66 22.77 5.57
N PRO A 121 31.74 22.10 6.00
CA PRO A 121 32.92 21.89 5.17
C PRO A 121 32.60 20.89 4.05
N ALA A 122 32.95 21.26 2.81
CA ALA A 122 32.82 20.40 1.65
C ALA A 122 33.82 19.23 1.76
N VAL A 123 33.30 18.02 1.94
CA VAL A 123 34.08 16.79 1.83
C VAL A 123 33.56 16.03 0.63
N ASP A 124 34.29 16.14 -0.48
CA ASP A 124 34.08 15.39 -1.71
C ASP A 124 34.53 13.93 -1.50
N ASN A 125 33.58 13.06 -1.18
CA ASN A 125 33.69 11.61 -1.41
C ASN A 125 32.27 11.04 -1.38
N VAL A 126 31.58 11.12 -2.52
CA VAL A 126 30.24 10.53 -2.68
C VAL A 126 30.42 9.06 -3.05
N ASP A 127 30.73 8.24 -2.05
CA ASP A 127 30.40 6.83 -2.14
C ASP A 127 28.90 6.72 -2.42
N CYS A 128 28.53 5.85 -3.35
CA CYS A 128 27.15 5.64 -3.79
C CYS A 128 26.37 4.95 -2.66
N VAL A 129 26.01 5.70 -1.61
CA VAL A 129 25.27 5.19 -0.47
C VAL A 129 23.91 4.71 -0.97
N PRO A 130 23.54 3.44 -0.75
CA PRO A 130 22.23 2.94 -1.17
C PRO A 130 21.13 3.81 -0.54
N SER A 131 20.18 4.24 -1.37
CA SER A 131 19.07 5.08 -0.93
C SER A 131 18.36 4.42 0.27
N PRO A 132 18.12 5.15 1.37
CA PRO A 132 17.58 4.55 2.58
C PRO A 132 16.19 3.96 2.33
N LEU A 133 15.93 2.80 2.92
CA LEU A 133 14.60 2.21 2.93
C LEU A 133 13.78 3.00 3.95
N LEU A 134 12.81 3.79 3.51
CA LEU A 134 11.95 4.58 4.42
C LEU A 134 10.61 3.90 4.71
N LEU A 135 10.08 3.18 3.73
CA LEU A 135 8.85 2.41 3.82
C LEU A 135 9.09 1.00 3.27
N VAL A 136 8.58 0.01 4.00
CA VAL A 136 8.58 -1.39 3.59
C VAL A 136 7.14 -1.86 3.48
N ALA A 137 6.75 -2.39 2.32
CA ALA A 137 5.37 -2.77 2.05
C ALA A 137 5.20 -4.23 1.66
N GLY A 138 4.10 -4.81 2.11
CA GLY A 138 3.58 -6.10 1.68
C GLY A 138 2.24 -5.91 0.99
N VAL A 139 2.06 -6.53 -0.18
CA VAL A 139 0.86 -6.36 -1.00
C VAL A 139 0.27 -7.72 -1.37
N ALA A 140 -1.03 -7.87 -1.13
CA ALA A 140 -1.78 -9.07 -1.49
C ALA A 140 -3.08 -8.69 -2.20
N SER A 141 -3.47 -9.49 -3.20
CA SER A 141 -4.76 -9.32 -3.88
C SER A 141 -5.60 -10.59 -3.72
N SER A 142 -6.84 -10.42 -3.28
CA SER A 142 -7.79 -11.53 -3.10
C SER A 142 -9.23 -11.03 -3.15
N ILE A 143 -10.18 -11.96 -3.11
CA ILE A 143 -11.59 -11.61 -2.92
C ILE A 143 -11.82 -11.34 -1.44
N ALA A 144 -12.43 -10.19 -1.13
CA ALA A 144 -12.81 -9.80 0.21
C ALA A 144 -14.33 -9.78 0.36
N HIS A 145 -14.79 -9.98 1.59
CA HIS A 145 -16.14 -9.65 2.02
C HIS A 145 -16.10 -8.29 2.70
N CYS A 146 -16.76 -7.29 2.13
CA CYS A 146 -16.84 -5.98 2.73
C CYS A 146 -18.28 -5.68 3.18
N GLY A 147 -18.45 -4.80 4.15
CA GLY A 147 -19.77 -4.38 4.62
C GLY A 147 -19.72 -3.79 6.02
N ILE A 148 -20.87 -3.38 6.54
CA ILE A 148 -21.00 -2.86 7.90
C ILE A 148 -21.14 -4.03 8.87
N LEU A 149 -20.20 -4.15 9.80
CA LEU A 149 -20.15 -5.18 10.84
C LEU A 149 -20.13 -4.56 12.23
N GLY A 150 -20.56 -5.31 13.23
CA GLY A 150 -20.63 -4.86 14.63
C GLY A 150 -22.06 -4.65 15.13
N PRO A 151 -22.22 -4.35 16.43
CA PRO A 151 -23.53 -4.08 17.02
C PRO A 151 -24.09 -2.76 16.50
N ALA A 152 -25.41 -2.56 16.60
CA ALA A 152 -26.11 -1.45 15.94
C ALA A 152 -25.56 -0.04 16.28
N HIS A 153 -25.00 0.14 17.47
CA HIS A 153 -24.45 1.40 17.98
C HIS A 153 -22.93 1.50 17.85
N LEU A 154 -22.23 0.44 17.42
CA LEU A 154 -20.77 0.42 17.20
C LEU A 154 -20.44 -0.32 15.90
N SER A 155 -21.25 -0.12 14.87
CA SER A 155 -21.02 -0.77 13.59
C SER A 155 -20.00 0.00 12.77
N SER A 156 -19.02 -0.70 12.21
CA SER A 156 -18.01 -0.12 11.33
C SER A 156 -18.00 -0.83 9.99
N PHE A 157 -17.74 -0.08 8.91
CA PHE A 157 -17.35 -0.72 7.66
C PHE A 157 -16.12 -1.57 7.92
N SER A 158 -16.11 -2.78 7.39
CA SER A 158 -15.07 -3.78 7.62
C SER A 158 -14.75 -4.51 6.33
N VAL A 159 -13.50 -4.92 6.18
CA VAL A 159 -13.00 -5.72 5.05
C VAL A 159 -12.44 -7.01 5.61
N ILE A 160 -13.14 -8.12 5.37
CA ILE A 160 -12.70 -9.46 5.77
C ILE A 160 -12.08 -10.13 4.56
N SER A 161 -10.77 -10.38 4.62
CA SER A 161 -10.01 -10.92 3.51
C SER A 161 -8.79 -11.69 3.99
N PRO A 162 -8.45 -12.85 3.39
CA PRO A 162 -7.14 -13.47 3.59
C PRO A 162 -6.01 -12.54 3.12
N GLY A 163 -6.30 -11.61 2.20
CA GLY A 163 -5.38 -10.59 1.73
C GLY A 163 -4.80 -9.73 2.85
N THR A 164 -5.52 -9.48 3.95
CA THR A 164 -5.01 -8.71 5.08
C THR A 164 -3.86 -9.45 5.78
N THR A 165 -4.05 -10.75 6.05
CA THR A 165 -3.02 -11.58 6.68
C THR A 165 -1.85 -11.81 5.73
N GLN A 166 -2.13 -12.04 4.45
CA GLN A 166 -1.12 -12.22 3.41
C GLN A 166 -0.28 -10.95 3.19
N SER A 167 -0.88 -9.76 3.14
CA SER A 167 -0.14 -8.51 3.00
C SER A 167 0.74 -8.24 4.22
N THR A 168 0.26 -8.54 5.42
CA THR A 168 1.05 -8.44 6.66
C THR A 168 2.25 -9.40 6.63
N PHE A 169 2.03 -10.65 6.22
CA PHE A 169 3.09 -11.64 6.07
C PHE A 169 4.12 -11.22 5.01
N MET A 170 3.68 -10.70 3.87
CA MET A 170 4.56 -10.13 2.84
C MET A 170 5.35 -8.93 3.35
N CYS A 171 4.75 -8.04 4.14
CA CYS A 171 5.44 -6.86 4.70
C CYS A 171 6.58 -7.29 5.63
N ARG A 172 6.35 -8.29 6.48
CA ARG A 172 7.39 -8.89 7.33
C ARG A 172 8.48 -9.58 6.51
N THR A 173 8.09 -10.26 5.43
CA THR A 173 9.03 -10.92 4.52
C THR A 173 9.91 -9.89 3.81
N ALA A 174 9.32 -8.81 3.30
CA ALA A 174 10.06 -7.70 2.68
C ALA A 174 11.05 -7.09 3.67
N TYR A 175 10.60 -6.82 4.90
CA TYR A 175 11.42 -6.24 5.97
C TYR A 175 12.62 -7.14 6.31
N ALA A 176 12.38 -8.45 6.50
CA ALA A 176 13.44 -9.41 6.79
C ALA A 176 14.48 -9.53 5.67
N ASN A 177 14.07 -9.32 4.41
CA ASN A 177 14.93 -9.41 3.23
C ASN A 177 15.48 -8.04 2.79
N LYS A 178 15.25 -6.96 3.54
CA LYS A 178 15.65 -5.58 3.19
C LYS A 178 15.15 -5.17 1.80
N LEU A 179 13.92 -5.56 1.47
CA LEU A 179 13.23 -5.19 0.23
C LEU A 179 12.21 -4.09 0.52
N PRO A 180 12.04 -3.11 -0.39
CA PRO A 180 11.02 -2.05 -0.22
C PRO A 180 9.60 -2.60 -0.40
N LEU A 181 9.44 -3.68 -1.16
CA LEU A 181 8.15 -4.22 -1.55
C LEU A 181 8.21 -5.74 -1.66
N ALA A 182 7.23 -6.43 -1.07
CA ALA A 182 6.93 -7.82 -1.39
C ALA A 182 5.47 -7.97 -1.79
N LEU A 183 5.22 -8.81 -2.80
CA LEU A 183 3.93 -9.06 -3.38
C LEU A 183 3.64 -10.55 -3.42
N THR A 184 2.39 -10.91 -3.16
CA THR A 184 1.87 -12.23 -3.53
C THR A 184 1.82 -12.41 -5.05
N TRP A 185 1.91 -13.65 -5.53
CA TRP A 185 1.74 -13.97 -6.96
C TRP A 185 0.42 -13.43 -7.54
N ARG A 186 -0.69 -13.49 -6.79
CA ARG A 186 -1.99 -12.95 -7.23
C ARG A 186 -1.95 -11.44 -7.45
N ALA A 187 -1.25 -10.71 -6.57
CA ALA A 187 -1.08 -9.27 -6.73
C ALA A 187 -0.31 -8.94 -8.02
N VAL A 188 0.72 -9.73 -8.35
CA VAL A 188 1.47 -9.57 -9.60
C VAL A 188 0.61 -9.89 -10.82
N ASP A 189 -0.19 -10.95 -10.79
CA ASP A 189 -1.07 -11.29 -11.91
C ASP A 189 -2.11 -10.21 -12.18
N VAL A 190 -2.72 -9.68 -11.12
CA VAL A 190 -3.67 -8.55 -11.24
C VAL A 190 -2.96 -7.30 -11.78
N ALA A 191 -1.75 -6.99 -11.30
CA ALA A 191 -0.97 -5.87 -11.81
C ALA A 191 -0.66 -6.03 -13.31
N ARG A 192 -0.19 -7.20 -13.74
CA ARG A 192 0.09 -7.52 -15.15
C ARG A 192 -1.16 -7.41 -16.01
N GLN A 193 -2.31 -7.89 -15.54
CA GLN A 193 -3.58 -7.75 -16.24
C GLN A 193 -3.99 -6.27 -16.39
N GLN A 194 -3.87 -5.47 -15.32
CA GLN A 194 -4.19 -4.04 -15.35
C GLN A 194 -3.25 -3.27 -16.29
N LEU A 195 -1.94 -3.60 -16.30
CA LEU A 195 -0.96 -3.03 -17.23
C LEU A 195 -1.27 -3.42 -18.69
N ALA A 196 -1.64 -4.68 -18.95
CA ALA A 196 -1.98 -5.14 -20.28
C ALA A 196 -3.25 -4.43 -20.83
N ILE A 197 -4.25 -4.21 -19.98
CA ILE A 197 -5.45 -3.44 -20.33
C ILE A 197 -5.08 -1.99 -20.61
N GLN A 198 -4.22 -1.38 -19.79
CA GLN A 198 -3.76 -0.01 -19.98
C GLN A 198 -3.05 0.18 -21.32
N LYS A 199 -2.15 -0.73 -21.70
CA LYS A 199 -1.43 -0.68 -22.99
C LYS A 199 -2.34 -0.76 -24.22
N ARG A 200 -3.56 -1.28 -24.06
CA ARG A 200 -4.56 -1.40 -25.13
C ARG A 200 -5.48 -0.19 -25.26
N MET A 201 -5.52 0.69 -24.25
CA MET A 201 -6.38 1.88 -24.29
C MET A 201 -5.69 3.02 -25.07
N PRO A 202 -6.41 3.75 -25.94
CA PRO A 202 -5.84 4.91 -26.62
C PRO A 202 -5.39 5.95 -25.59
N ARG A 203 -4.17 6.48 -25.76
CA ARG A 203 -3.63 7.54 -24.91
C ARG A 203 -4.47 8.80 -25.10
N ASN A 204 -5.23 9.18 -24.09
CA ASN A 204 -5.77 10.53 -23.98
C ASN A 204 -4.70 11.40 -23.31
N ASP A 205 -4.08 12.29 -24.08
CA ASP A 205 -2.95 13.14 -23.68
C ASP A 205 -3.19 14.06 -22.46
N SER A 206 -4.43 14.14 -21.94
CA SER A 206 -4.82 15.11 -20.92
C SER A 206 -4.69 14.68 -19.46
N THR A 207 -4.35 13.41 -19.17
CA THR A 207 -4.13 12.93 -17.78
C THR A 207 -2.83 12.16 -17.66
N ALA A 208 -1.73 12.86 -17.95
CA ALA A 208 -0.36 12.36 -17.86
C ALA A 208 0.12 12.19 -16.40
N GLU A 209 -0.56 11.38 -15.59
CA GLU A 209 0.18 10.63 -14.57
C GLU A 209 1.00 9.59 -15.34
N ARG A 210 2.26 9.95 -15.61
CA ARG A 210 3.23 9.16 -16.37
C ARG A 210 3.09 7.67 -16.01
N GLU A 211 2.91 6.88 -17.06
CA GLU A 211 2.90 5.41 -17.01
C GLU A 211 4.18 4.96 -16.29
N ARG A 212 4.04 4.41 -15.08
CA ARG A 212 5.13 3.68 -14.44
C ARG A 212 5.10 2.26 -14.97
N ASP A 213 6.18 1.87 -15.62
CA ASP A 213 6.42 0.47 -15.92
C ASP A 213 6.85 -0.22 -14.63
N TYR A 214 5.96 -1.05 -14.09
CA TYR A 214 6.28 -1.89 -12.94
C TYR A 214 6.94 -3.18 -13.42
N SER A 215 8.14 -3.45 -12.90
CA SER A 215 8.82 -4.73 -13.05
C SER A 215 8.53 -5.62 -11.84
N PHE A 216 8.36 -6.93 -12.05
CA PHE A 216 8.10 -7.89 -10.97
C PHE A 216 9.05 -9.07 -11.09
N GLN A 217 9.83 -9.32 -10.04
CA GLN A 217 10.81 -10.41 -10.01
C GLN A 217 10.52 -11.34 -8.83
N PRO A 218 10.47 -12.67 -9.04
CA PRO A 218 10.35 -13.61 -7.94
C PRO A 218 11.63 -13.55 -7.08
N PHE A 219 11.49 -13.56 -5.76
CA PHE A 219 12.65 -13.54 -4.85
C PHE A 219 12.63 -14.65 -3.80
N ALA A 220 11.47 -15.23 -3.51
CA ALA A 220 11.35 -16.29 -2.52
C ALA A 220 10.19 -17.25 -2.82
N GLN A 221 10.31 -18.47 -2.31
CA GLN A 221 9.22 -19.41 -2.18
C GLN A 221 8.59 -19.29 -0.80
N VAL A 222 7.27 -19.19 -0.74
CA VAL A 222 6.52 -18.95 0.49
C VAL A 222 5.27 -19.80 0.56
N ILE A 223 4.94 -20.24 1.77
CA ILE A 223 3.64 -20.83 2.11
C ILE A 223 2.77 -19.70 2.65
N GLN A 224 1.75 -19.29 1.89
CA GLN A 224 0.94 -18.14 2.27
C GLN A 224 -0.10 -18.52 3.32
N PRO A 225 -0.34 -17.66 4.32
CA PRO A 225 -1.38 -17.90 5.30
C PRO A 225 -2.75 -17.94 4.61
N GLY A 226 -3.57 -18.91 5.00
CA GLY A 226 -4.91 -19.10 4.45
C GLY A 226 -4.95 -19.78 3.07
N GLU A 227 -3.83 -20.26 2.55
CA GLU A 227 -3.78 -21.09 1.35
C GLU A 227 -3.53 -22.56 1.70
N ALA A 228 -3.87 -23.46 0.78
CA ALA A 228 -3.39 -24.84 0.85
C ALA A 228 -1.86 -24.84 0.97
N PRO A 229 -1.24 -25.88 1.58
CA PRO A 229 0.21 -25.97 1.81
C PRO A 229 1.02 -26.21 0.51
N ASN A 230 0.68 -25.49 -0.54
CA ASN A 230 1.37 -25.46 -1.80
C ASN A 230 2.38 -24.31 -1.77
N VAL A 231 3.59 -24.61 -2.20
CA VAL A 231 4.65 -23.60 -2.33
C VAL A 231 4.23 -22.61 -3.41
N SER A 232 4.19 -21.33 -3.04
CA SER A 232 3.91 -20.21 -3.96
C SER A 232 5.15 -19.31 -4.07
N HIS A 233 5.17 -18.41 -5.04
CA HIS A 233 6.26 -17.44 -5.19
C HIS A 233 5.85 -16.08 -4.61
N ALA A 234 6.77 -15.47 -3.86
CA ALA A 234 6.74 -14.07 -3.50
C ALA A 234 7.57 -13.26 -4.50
N PHE A 235 7.09 -12.07 -4.81
CA PHE A 235 7.69 -11.18 -5.81
C PHE A 235 8.10 -9.87 -5.17
N THR A 236 9.14 -9.24 -5.71
CA THR A 236 9.50 -7.85 -5.41
C THR A 236 9.22 -6.99 -6.65
N GLY A 237 9.21 -5.68 -6.48
CA GLY A 237 9.09 -4.72 -7.57
C GLY A 237 9.63 -3.35 -7.17
N ASP A 238 9.90 -2.53 -8.17
CA ASP A 238 10.46 -1.20 -7.98
C ASP A 238 9.40 -0.21 -7.47
N LEU A 239 9.68 0.44 -6.34
CA LEU A 239 8.88 1.57 -5.82
C LEU A 239 9.51 2.94 -6.15
N LEU A 240 10.66 2.93 -6.84
CA LEU A 240 11.46 4.10 -7.20
C LEU A 240 10.91 4.75 -8.48
#